data_AF-A0A5B6UCL5-F1
#
_entry.id   AF-A0A5B6UCL5-F1
#
_cell.length_a   1.000
_cell.length_b   1.000
_cell.length_c   1.000
_cell.angle_alpha   90.00
_cell.angle_beta   90.00
_cell.angle_gamma   90.00
#
_symmetry.space_group_name_H-M   'P 1'
#
loop_
_entity.id
_entity.type
_entity.pdbx_description
1 polymer ?
#
loop_
_entity_poly.entity_id
_entity_poly.type
_entity_poly.pdbx_seq_one_letter_code
_entity_poly.pdbx_strand_id
1 'polypeptide(L)'
;MVSPTNFLLHAFLWLALAATSFSLSPNFYHNVCPQALPAIKRVVEAAVHKERRMGASLLRLHFHDCFVNGCDGSLLLDSTSFETEKNARGNLNSVRGFEVVDQIKAEVDRVCGRPVVSCADILAVAARDSVVALGGPTWKVRLGRRDSTAASRTLADSVLPSASMDLPALINNFKNQGLNKRDLVALSGGHTIGLSQCVIFRNRIYNATNIDPAFAKERRATCPRTGGNTNLAPFDPTPTRFDTAYFKNLVKERGLLTSDQALFSGGSTDKLVETYSKNPNAFWVDFGKSMIRMGNIKPLTGKQGQIRINCRKRIVEATVHREPRMGASLLRLHFHDCFVNGCDGSLLLDSTSAFETEKNARGNFNSVRGFEVVDQIKTEVDRVCGRPVVSCADILAVAARDSVLALGGPTWKVRLGRRDSTTASRALADSVLPSASMDLPALISNFKNQGLNTRDLVALSGGHTIGLSQCVIFRNRIYNATNIDPTFAKERRETCPRTGGNTNLAPFDPTPARFDTAYFKNLVKERGLLTSDQALFSGGSTDRDLQQES
;
A
#
# COMPACT_ATOMS: atom_id res chain seq x y z
N MET A 1 -6.04 -36.11 -43.35
CA MET A 1 -4.62 -36.11 -42.93
C MET A 1 -4.12 -34.67 -43.01
N VAL A 2 -3.95 -34.02 -41.86
CA VAL A 2 -3.37 -32.66 -41.82
C VAL A 2 -1.86 -32.83 -41.91
N SER A 3 -1.23 -32.17 -42.89
CA SER A 3 0.22 -32.26 -43.12
C SER A 3 1.03 -31.96 -41.84
N PRO A 4 2.07 -32.74 -41.50
CA PRO A 4 2.94 -32.50 -40.34
C PRO A 4 3.54 -31.07 -40.31
N THR A 5 3.71 -30.46 -41.49
CA THR A 5 4.20 -29.08 -41.63
C THR A 5 3.22 -28.03 -41.12
N ASN A 6 1.90 -28.27 -41.21
CA ASN A 6 0.88 -27.33 -40.70
C ASN A 6 0.77 -27.36 -39.18
N PHE A 7 1.02 -28.50 -38.54
CA PHE A 7 1.01 -28.61 -37.07
C PHE A 7 2.18 -27.85 -36.42
N LEU A 8 3.36 -27.91 -37.04
CA LEU A 8 4.56 -27.18 -36.58
C LEU A 8 4.43 -25.66 -36.74
N LEU A 9 3.84 -25.19 -37.85
CA LEU A 9 3.57 -23.76 -38.08
C LEU A 9 2.54 -23.18 -37.10
N HIS A 10 1.49 -23.94 -36.74
CA HIS A 10 0.52 -23.51 -35.73
C HIS A 10 1.10 -23.58 -34.32
N ALA A 11 1.92 -24.58 -33.99
CA ALA A 11 2.61 -24.65 -32.71
C ALA A 11 3.60 -23.47 -32.52
N PHE A 12 4.34 -23.07 -33.57
CA PHE A 12 5.21 -21.88 -33.53
C PHE A 12 4.43 -20.57 -33.42
N LEU A 13 3.25 -20.44 -34.05
CA LEU A 13 2.40 -19.26 -33.92
C LEU A 13 1.80 -19.13 -32.51
N TRP A 14 1.41 -20.24 -31.88
CA TRP A 14 0.90 -20.25 -30.50
C TRP A 14 2.02 -20.08 -29.44
N LEU A 15 3.24 -20.57 -29.70
CA LEU A 15 4.41 -20.28 -28.88
C LEU A 15 4.89 -18.82 -29.00
N ALA A 16 4.71 -18.18 -30.16
CA ALA A 16 5.02 -16.76 -30.34
C ALA A 16 4.01 -15.82 -29.66
N LEU A 17 2.75 -16.25 -29.49
CA LEU A 17 1.73 -15.50 -28.74
C LEU A 17 1.81 -15.69 -27.21
N ALA A 18 2.54 -16.70 -26.72
CA ALA A 18 2.65 -17.00 -25.29
C ALA A 18 3.79 -16.25 -24.57
N ALA A 19 4.51 -15.36 -25.26
CA ALA A 19 5.60 -14.58 -24.68
C ALA A 19 5.48 -13.08 -25.01
N THR A 20 4.31 -12.47 -24.83
CA THR A 20 4.29 -11.01 -24.61
C THR A 20 4.90 -10.74 -23.24
N SER A 21 6.22 -10.59 -23.19
CA SER A 21 6.82 -9.84 -22.10
C SER A 21 6.09 -8.50 -22.04
N PHE A 22 5.47 -8.19 -20.90
CA PHE A 22 4.84 -6.89 -20.66
C PHE A 22 5.96 -5.85 -20.51
N SER A 23 6.60 -5.53 -21.63
CA SER A 23 7.74 -4.63 -21.68
C SER A 23 7.28 -3.21 -21.39
N LEU A 24 8.10 -2.45 -20.67
CA LEU A 24 7.80 -1.06 -20.38
C LEU A 24 7.76 -0.25 -21.68
N SER A 25 6.70 0.53 -21.87
CA SER A 25 6.46 1.32 -23.08
C SER A 25 6.07 2.75 -22.73
N PRO A 26 6.59 3.77 -23.45
CA PRO A 26 6.09 5.13 -23.29
C PRO A 26 4.59 5.29 -23.59
N ASN A 27 4.04 4.38 -24.40
CA ASN A 27 2.66 4.42 -24.86
C ASN A 27 1.74 3.50 -24.04
N PHE A 28 2.21 2.95 -22.91
CA PHE A 28 1.51 1.89 -22.16
C PHE A 28 0.06 2.24 -21.81
N TYR A 29 -0.22 3.50 -21.46
CA TYR A 29 -1.56 3.94 -21.07
C TYR A 29 -2.40 4.53 -22.22
N HIS A 30 -1.88 4.63 -23.45
CA HIS A 30 -2.60 5.32 -24.54
C HIS A 30 -3.98 4.73 -24.84
N ASN A 31 -4.13 3.41 -24.77
CA ASN A 31 -5.41 2.74 -25.04
C ASN A 31 -6.21 2.39 -23.77
N VAL A 32 -5.60 2.55 -22.59
CA VAL A 32 -6.20 2.14 -21.30
C VAL A 32 -6.72 3.36 -20.55
N CYS A 33 -5.95 4.44 -20.51
CA CYS A 33 -6.32 5.72 -19.94
C CYS A 33 -5.49 6.85 -20.60
N PRO A 34 -5.95 7.39 -21.74
CA PRO A 34 -5.24 8.47 -22.45
C PRO A 34 -4.99 9.72 -21.59
N GLN A 35 -5.85 9.96 -20.59
CA GLN A 35 -5.77 11.12 -19.69
C GLN A 35 -4.79 10.94 -18.53
N ALA A 36 -4.19 9.76 -18.35
CA ALA A 36 -3.28 9.49 -17.23
C ALA A 36 -2.09 10.46 -17.16
N LEU A 37 -1.31 10.57 -18.23
CA LEU A 37 -0.10 11.41 -18.26
C LEU A 37 -0.45 12.92 -18.19
N PRO A 38 -1.44 13.44 -18.93
CA PRO A 38 -1.92 14.81 -18.76
C PRO A 38 -2.35 15.14 -17.32
N ALA A 39 -3.06 14.21 -16.67
CA ALA A 39 -3.49 14.38 -15.28
C ALA A 39 -2.30 14.47 -14.31
N ILE A 40 -1.33 13.56 -14.43
CA ILE A 40 -0.09 13.59 -13.62
C ILE A 40 0.62 14.93 -13.80
N LYS A 41 0.84 15.33 -15.06
CA LYS A 41 1.54 16.58 -15.40
C LYS A 41 0.88 17.79 -14.75
N ARG A 42 -0.45 17.92 -14.87
CA ARG A 42 -1.20 19.04 -14.31
C ARG A 42 -1.04 19.16 -12.79
N VAL A 43 -1.11 18.05 -12.07
CA VAL A 43 -0.97 18.04 -10.60
C VAL A 43 0.47 18.37 -10.19
N VAL A 44 1.46 17.83 -10.92
CA VAL A 44 2.88 18.14 -10.68
C VAL A 44 3.17 19.62 -10.93
N GLU A 45 2.72 20.18 -12.05
CA GLU A 45 2.91 21.60 -12.37
C GLU A 45 2.26 22.51 -11.32
N ALA A 46 1.05 22.17 -10.85
CA ALA A 46 0.39 22.90 -9.77
C ALA A 46 1.20 22.83 -8.45
N ALA A 47 1.73 21.66 -8.10
CA ALA A 47 2.53 21.47 -6.90
C ALA A 47 3.87 22.24 -6.97
N VAL A 48 4.56 22.20 -8.11
CA VAL A 48 5.81 22.93 -8.35
C VAL A 48 5.57 24.44 -8.42
N HIS A 49 4.45 24.89 -8.99
CA HIS A 49 4.08 26.31 -9.00
C HIS A 49 3.83 26.82 -7.58
N LYS A 50 3.12 26.03 -6.75
CA LYS A 50 2.87 26.36 -5.35
C LYS A 50 4.15 26.38 -4.51
N GLU A 51 5.06 25.43 -4.73
CA GLU A 51 6.36 25.37 -4.07
C GLU A 51 7.41 24.79 -5.02
N ARG A 52 8.29 25.65 -5.55
CA ARG A 52 9.28 25.22 -6.57
C ARG A 52 10.18 24.07 -6.12
N ARG A 53 10.51 23.99 -4.82
CA ARG A 53 11.30 22.89 -4.23
C ARG A 53 10.61 21.52 -4.34
N MET A 54 9.29 21.48 -4.52
CA MET A 54 8.57 20.22 -4.66
C MET A 54 9.07 19.40 -5.86
N GLY A 55 9.51 20.07 -6.94
CA GLY A 55 10.05 19.36 -8.10
C GLY A 55 11.31 18.56 -7.78
N ALA A 56 12.22 19.13 -6.97
CA ALA A 56 13.39 18.40 -6.47
C ALA A 56 12.99 17.25 -5.53
N SER A 57 11.92 17.44 -4.75
CA SER A 57 11.43 16.42 -3.81
C SER A 57 10.86 15.21 -4.54
N LEU A 58 10.07 15.44 -5.59
CA LEU A 58 9.50 14.38 -6.43
C LEU A 58 10.57 13.66 -7.26
N LEU A 59 11.56 14.38 -7.80
CA LEU A 59 12.72 13.78 -8.46
C LEU A 59 13.48 12.86 -7.49
N ARG A 60 13.72 13.34 -6.27
CA ARG A 60 14.39 12.58 -5.21
C ARG A 60 13.59 11.35 -4.78
N LEU A 61 12.27 11.45 -4.66
CA LEU A 61 11.42 10.30 -4.35
C LEU A 61 11.61 9.16 -5.37
N HIS A 62 11.63 9.48 -6.67
CA HIS A 62 11.84 8.46 -7.70
C HIS A 62 13.24 7.83 -7.62
N PHE A 63 14.29 8.62 -7.40
CA PHE A 63 15.66 8.09 -7.20
C PHE A 63 15.71 7.12 -6.01
N HIS A 64 15.16 7.56 -4.87
CA HIS A 64 15.19 6.80 -3.62
C HIS A 64 14.34 5.54 -3.67
N ASP A 65 13.27 5.51 -4.46
CA ASP A 65 12.50 4.29 -4.74
C ASP A 65 13.33 3.32 -5.60
N CYS A 66 13.86 3.79 -6.72
CA CYS A 66 14.60 2.97 -7.69
C CYS A 66 15.86 2.31 -7.13
N PHE A 67 16.60 2.98 -6.24
CA PHE A 67 17.89 2.50 -5.75
C PHE A 67 17.79 1.39 -4.69
N VAL A 68 16.59 1.13 -4.13
CA VAL A 68 16.42 0.15 -3.05
C VAL A 68 16.07 -1.22 -3.62
N ASN A 69 14.80 -1.46 -3.90
CA ASN A 69 14.30 -2.76 -4.38
C ASN A 69 13.96 -2.76 -5.87
N GLY A 70 14.25 -1.65 -6.57
CA GLY A 70 13.82 -1.38 -7.93
C GLY A 70 12.74 -0.31 -7.96
N CYS A 71 12.48 0.27 -9.11
CA CYS A 71 11.47 1.32 -9.27
C CYS A 71 10.05 0.72 -9.15
N ASP A 72 9.62 0.38 -7.95
CA ASP A 72 8.43 -0.41 -7.67
C ASP A 72 7.46 0.28 -6.68
N GLY A 73 7.72 1.52 -6.28
CA GLY A 73 6.87 2.28 -5.37
C GLY A 73 6.88 1.76 -3.94
N SER A 74 7.80 0.87 -3.54
CA SER A 74 7.92 0.37 -2.16
C SER A 74 8.17 1.49 -1.16
N LEU A 75 8.89 2.55 -1.55
CA LEU A 75 9.17 3.73 -0.72
C LEU A 75 7.90 4.41 -0.20
N LEU A 76 6.79 4.29 -0.92
CA LEU A 76 5.53 4.95 -0.60
C LEU A 76 4.74 4.25 0.50
N LEU A 77 5.03 2.97 0.79
CA LEU A 77 4.28 2.16 1.75
C LEU A 77 4.38 2.71 3.18
N ASP A 78 3.23 2.84 3.83
CA ASP A 78 3.07 2.99 5.26
C ASP A 78 2.73 1.62 5.86
N SER A 79 3.17 1.35 7.08
CA SER A 79 2.83 0.12 7.79
C SER A 79 3.06 0.27 9.28
N THR A 80 2.19 -0.35 10.07
CA THR A 80 2.38 -0.60 11.51
C THR A 80 2.92 -2.01 11.78
N SER A 81 3.01 -2.85 10.74
CA SER A 81 3.36 -4.28 10.82
C SER A 81 4.75 -4.63 10.31
N PHE A 82 5.45 -3.69 9.64
CA PHE A 82 6.82 -3.85 9.18
C PHE A 82 7.53 -2.50 9.08
N GLU A 83 8.87 -2.51 9.10
CA GLU A 83 9.71 -1.32 8.95
C GLU A 83 9.69 -0.79 7.52
N THR A 84 9.17 0.41 7.34
CA THR A 84 9.07 1.06 6.02
C THR A 84 10.41 1.68 5.59
N GLU A 85 10.62 1.82 4.28
CA GLU A 85 11.78 2.52 3.74
C GLU A 85 11.83 4.01 4.11
N LYS A 86 10.68 4.61 4.47
CA LYS A 86 10.62 6.01 4.94
C LYS A 86 11.43 6.23 6.21
N ASN A 87 11.62 5.18 7.01
CA ASN A 87 12.37 5.21 8.26
C ASN A 87 13.87 4.90 8.09
N ALA A 88 14.34 4.60 6.88
CA ALA A 88 15.77 4.44 6.62
C ALA A 88 16.52 5.76 6.84
N ARG A 89 17.80 5.72 7.23
CA ARG A 89 18.61 6.92 7.56
C ARG A 89 18.64 7.94 6.41
N GLY A 90 18.70 7.46 5.17
CA GLY A 90 18.68 8.31 3.98
C GLY A 90 17.31 8.96 3.70
N ASN A 91 16.24 8.48 4.32
CA ASN A 91 14.86 8.90 4.03
C ASN A 91 14.20 9.63 5.19
N LEU A 92 14.46 9.21 6.43
CA LEU A 92 13.81 9.69 7.63
C LEU A 92 13.91 11.21 7.75
N ASN A 93 12.76 11.88 7.87
CA ASN A 93 12.65 13.35 7.93
C ASN A 93 13.31 14.09 6.75
N SER A 94 13.43 13.42 5.60
CA SER A 94 14.13 13.93 4.41
C SER A 94 13.31 13.76 3.12
N VAL A 95 12.80 12.56 2.84
CA VAL A 95 11.87 12.35 1.71
C VAL A 95 10.52 13.03 2.01
N ARG A 96 9.94 13.69 1.01
CA ARG A 96 8.67 14.43 1.11
C ARG A 96 7.99 14.51 -0.26
N GLY A 97 6.71 14.92 -0.30
CA GLY A 97 5.91 14.97 -1.52
C GLY A 97 4.94 13.78 -1.66
N PHE A 98 4.79 12.96 -0.62
CA PHE A 98 3.86 11.83 -0.60
C PHE A 98 2.42 12.27 -0.83
N GLU A 99 2.04 13.42 -0.27
CA GLU A 99 0.73 14.05 -0.43
C GLU A 99 0.46 14.48 -1.88
N VAL A 100 1.49 14.88 -2.62
CA VAL A 100 1.37 15.20 -4.05
C VAL A 100 1.17 13.91 -4.84
N VAL A 101 1.87 12.84 -4.49
CA VAL A 101 1.66 11.50 -5.10
C VAL A 101 0.24 11.00 -4.86
N ASP A 102 -0.31 11.19 -3.65
CA ASP A 102 -1.70 10.83 -3.35
C ASP A 102 -2.70 11.65 -4.18
N GLN A 103 -2.47 12.96 -4.33
CA GLN A 103 -3.29 13.83 -5.19
C GLN A 103 -3.24 13.41 -6.65
N ILE A 104 -2.03 13.08 -7.15
CA ILE A 104 -1.86 12.53 -8.50
C ILE A 104 -2.66 11.23 -8.63
N LYS A 105 -2.53 10.32 -7.67
CA LYS A 105 -3.20 9.02 -7.71
C LYS A 105 -4.72 9.16 -7.73
N ALA A 106 -5.27 9.99 -6.86
CA ALA A 106 -6.70 10.26 -6.81
C ALA A 106 -7.21 10.87 -8.13
N GLU A 107 -6.49 11.83 -8.69
CA GLU A 107 -6.88 12.47 -9.94
C GLU A 107 -6.79 11.50 -11.13
N VAL A 108 -5.73 10.71 -11.22
CA VAL A 108 -5.56 9.71 -12.27
C VAL A 108 -6.67 8.66 -12.21
N ASP A 109 -6.95 8.11 -11.03
CA ASP A 109 -8.02 7.12 -10.87
C ASP A 109 -9.39 7.72 -11.21
N ARG A 110 -9.62 9.00 -10.90
CA ARG A 110 -10.83 9.73 -11.28
C ARG A 110 -10.98 9.88 -12.80
N VAL A 111 -9.95 10.34 -13.51
CA VAL A 111 -10.03 10.53 -14.97
C VAL A 111 -10.02 9.22 -15.74
N CYS A 112 -9.46 8.16 -15.16
CA CYS A 112 -9.46 6.82 -15.76
C CYS A 112 -10.71 6.00 -15.41
N GLY A 113 -11.54 6.46 -14.46
CA GLY A 113 -12.73 5.76 -13.96
C GLY A 113 -12.45 4.49 -13.15
N ARG A 114 -11.17 4.13 -12.97
CA ARG A 114 -10.70 2.96 -12.22
C ARG A 114 -9.20 3.03 -11.96
N PRO A 115 -8.68 2.31 -10.95
CA PRO A 115 -7.24 2.24 -10.66
C PRO A 115 -6.50 1.42 -11.72
N VAL A 116 -5.82 2.11 -12.65
CA VAL A 116 -5.06 1.45 -13.74
C VAL A 116 -3.59 1.85 -13.80
N VAL A 117 -3.22 2.98 -13.19
CA VAL A 117 -1.83 3.48 -13.15
C VAL A 117 -1.21 3.13 -11.80
N SER A 118 -0.04 2.51 -11.81
CA SER A 118 0.72 2.18 -10.59
C SER A 118 1.32 3.43 -9.96
N CYS A 119 1.55 3.37 -8.66
CA CYS A 119 2.26 4.44 -7.96
C CYS A 119 3.73 4.52 -8.38
N ALA A 120 4.35 3.39 -8.75
CA ALA A 120 5.66 3.33 -9.36
C ALA A 120 5.74 4.15 -10.68
N ASP A 121 4.74 4.02 -11.57
CA ASP A 121 4.68 4.84 -12.79
C ASP A 121 4.37 6.32 -12.48
N ILE A 122 3.55 6.60 -11.47
CA ILE A 122 3.33 7.97 -10.99
C ILE A 122 4.66 8.62 -10.57
N LEU A 123 5.50 7.93 -9.79
CA LEU A 123 6.82 8.45 -9.40
C LEU A 123 7.71 8.75 -10.62
N ALA A 124 7.77 7.83 -11.59
CA ALA A 124 8.60 7.99 -12.78
C ALA A 124 8.16 9.17 -13.65
N VAL A 125 6.85 9.35 -13.85
CA VAL A 125 6.30 10.48 -14.61
C VAL A 125 6.45 11.78 -13.83
N ALA A 126 6.16 11.78 -12.53
CA ALA A 126 6.26 12.95 -11.67
C ALA A 126 7.69 13.50 -11.60
N ALA A 127 8.71 12.62 -11.55
CA ALA A 127 10.11 13.03 -11.62
C ALA A 127 10.44 13.75 -12.94
N ARG A 128 9.96 13.22 -14.08
CA ARG A 128 10.13 13.86 -15.39
C ARG A 128 9.44 15.21 -15.47
N ASP A 129 8.17 15.27 -15.10
CA ASP A 129 7.38 16.50 -15.17
C ASP A 129 7.94 17.58 -14.21
N SER A 130 8.50 17.17 -13.07
CA SER A 130 9.19 18.07 -12.14
C SER A 130 10.43 18.72 -12.74
N VAL A 131 11.27 17.94 -13.44
CA VAL A 131 12.46 18.48 -14.11
C VAL A 131 12.07 19.45 -15.22
N VAL A 132 11.07 19.09 -16.02
CA VAL A 132 10.55 19.97 -17.09
C VAL A 132 9.96 21.26 -16.52
N ALA A 133 9.16 21.19 -15.47
CA ALA A 133 8.57 22.37 -14.82
C ALA A 133 9.63 23.32 -14.23
N LEU A 134 10.83 22.82 -13.94
CA LEU A 134 11.97 23.61 -13.46
C LEU A 134 12.95 24.02 -14.59
N GLY A 135 12.55 23.84 -15.85
CA GLY A 135 13.29 24.30 -17.04
C GLY A 135 14.33 23.32 -17.57
N GLY A 136 14.30 22.06 -17.10
CA GLY A 136 15.21 20.99 -17.54
C GLY A 136 14.70 20.21 -18.76
N PRO A 137 15.41 19.13 -19.14
CA PRO A 137 15.05 18.34 -20.30
C PRO A 137 13.85 17.42 -20.03
N THR A 138 13.23 16.98 -21.12
CA THR A 138 12.23 15.90 -21.12
C THR A 138 12.87 14.58 -21.59
N TRP A 139 12.24 13.46 -21.26
CA TRP A 139 12.57 12.15 -21.80
C TRP A 139 11.32 11.27 -21.91
N LYS A 140 11.40 10.22 -22.73
CA LYS A 140 10.32 9.24 -22.90
C LYS A 140 10.36 8.25 -21.73
N VAL A 141 9.60 8.54 -20.67
CA VAL A 141 9.41 7.63 -19.54
C VAL A 141 8.81 6.33 -20.07
N ARG A 142 9.46 5.18 -19.81
CA ARG A 142 8.86 3.87 -20.12
C ARG A 142 7.92 3.49 -18.99
N LEU A 143 6.69 3.06 -19.30
CA LEU A 143 5.60 2.85 -18.34
C LEU A 143 5.07 1.41 -18.41
N GLY A 144 4.30 1.01 -17.41
CA GLY A 144 3.81 -0.35 -17.22
C GLY A 144 4.39 -1.03 -15.97
N ARG A 145 4.96 -0.24 -15.04
CA ARG A 145 5.45 -0.74 -13.77
C ARG A 145 4.30 -1.19 -12.89
N ARG A 146 4.60 -2.09 -11.97
CA ARG A 146 3.72 -2.58 -10.92
C ARG A 146 4.26 -2.18 -9.56
N ASP A 147 3.34 -2.02 -8.62
CA ASP A 147 3.65 -1.64 -7.24
C ASP A 147 4.09 -2.84 -6.41
N SER A 148 5.15 -2.68 -5.62
CA SER A 148 5.55 -3.68 -4.63
C SER A 148 4.52 -3.81 -3.50
N THR A 149 4.51 -4.99 -2.87
CA THR A 149 3.69 -5.31 -1.70
C THR A 149 4.49 -5.27 -0.39
N ALA A 150 5.79 -4.98 -0.47
CA ALA A 150 6.74 -4.95 0.62
C ALA A 150 7.75 -3.80 0.45
N ALA A 151 8.31 -3.34 1.56
CA ALA A 151 9.38 -2.36 1.62
C ALA A 151 10.49 -2.88 2.55
N SER A 152 11.71 -2.39 2.40
CA SER A 152 12.84 -2.82 3.25
C SER A 152 13.71 -1.66 3.72
N ARG A 153 13.52 -1.27 4.99
CA ARG A 153 14.39 -0.30 5.68
C ARG A 153 15.86 -0.72 5.65
N THR A 154 16.16 -1.98 6.01
CA THR A 154 17.53 -2.50 6.06
C THR A 154 18.22 -2.42 4.70
N LEU A 155 17.51 -2.77 3.63
CA LEU A 155 18.04 -2.66 2.28
C LEU A 155 18.31 -1.19 1.96
N ALA A 156 17.35 -0.29 2.19
CA ALA A 156 17.51 1.14 1.95
C ALA A 156 18.70 1.75 2.71
N ASP A 157 18.92 1.35 3.97
CA ASP A 157 20.06 1.79 4.77
C ASP A 157 21.42 1.32 4.24
N SER A 158 21.44 0.23 3.46
CA SER A 158 22.64 -0.39 2.92
C SER A 158 22.99 0.08 1.49
N VAL A 159 22.00 0.38 0.66
CA VAL A 159 22.21 0.63 -0.79
C VAL A 159 22.07 2.08 -1.22
N LEU A 160 21.37 2.91 -0.44
CA LEU A 160 21.27 4.35 -0.78
C LEU A 160 22.66 5.00 -0.63
N PRO A 161 23.11 5.76 -1.64
CA PRO A 161 24.42 6.41 -1.59
C PRO A 161 24.49 7.44 -0.45
N SER A 162 25.57 7.41 0.32
CA SER A 162 25.83 8.38 1.39
C SER A 162 26.48 9.64 0.84
N ALA A 163 26.15 10.79 1.41
CA ALA A 163 26.77 12.08 1.13
C ALA A 163 28.29 12.13 1.41
N SER A 164 28.81 11.13 2.14
CA SER A 164 30.22 11.00 2.50
C SER A 164 31.02 10.03 1.62
N MET A 165 30.40 9.37 0.64
CA MET A 165 31.10 8.41 -0.23
C MET A 165 32.17 9.09 -1.08
N ASP A 166 33.29 8.40 -1.28
CA ASP A 166 34.31 8.78 -2.25
C ASP A 166 33.97 8.28 -3.66
N LEU A 167 34.78 8.67 -4.65
CA LEU A 167 34.51 8.33 -6.05
C LEU A 167 34.50 6.81 -6.31
N PRO A 168 35.47 6.00 -5.83
CA PRO A 168 35.41 4.55 -5.98
C PRO A 168 34.13 3.93 -5.39
N ALA A 169 33.72 4.35 -4.18
CA ALA A 169 32.49 3.86 -3.55
C ALA A 169 31.24 4.24 -4.35
N LEU A 170 31.16 5.49 -4.86
CA LEU A 170 30.06 5.92 -5.73
C LEU A 170 29.98 5.12 -7.02
N ILE A 171 31.12 4.90 -7.69
CA ILE A 171 31.20 4.09 -8.91
C ILE A 171 30.72 2.67 -8.63
N ASN A 172 31.15 2.06 -7.52
CA ASN A 172 30.73 0.71 -7.17
C ASN A 172 29.24 0.65 -6.81
N ASN A 173 28.73 1.62 -6.06
CA ASN A 173 27.32 1.73 -5.70
C ASN A 173 26.42 1.81 -6.95
N PHE A 174 26.74 2.67 -7.91
CA PHE A 174 25.99 2.79 -9.17
C PHE A 174 26.16 1.54 -10.04
N LYS A 175 27.36 0.96 -10.10
CA LYS A 175 27.61 -0.30 -10.83
C LYS A 175 26.74 -1.44 -10.29
N ASN A 176 26.53 -1.54 -8.99
CA ASN A 176 25.66 -2.54 -8.37
C ASN A 176 24.18 -2.39 -8.78
N GLN A 177 23.79 -1.19 -9.26
CA GLN A 177 22.48 -0.93 -9.85
C GLN A 177 22.47 -1.05 -11.39
N GLY A 178 23.58 -1.52 -12.00
CA GLY A 178 23.72 -1.61 -13.45
C GLY A 178 23.96 -0.27 -14.15
N LEU A 179 24.34 0.77 -13.41
CA LEU A 179 24.62 2.11 -13.92
C LEU A 179 26.13 2.33 -14.06
N ASN A 180 26.54 3.05 -15.11
CA ASN A 180 27.97 3.32 -15.37
C ASN A 180 28.43 4.68 -14.81
N LYS A 181 29.72 5.03 -14.98
CA LYS A 181 30.27 6.31 -14.50
C LYS A 181 29.58 7.54 -15.10
N ARG A 182 29.14 7.46 -16.37
CA ARG A 182 28.41 8.56 -17.01
C ARG A 182 27.03 8.71 -16.39
N ASP A 183 26.37 7.61 -16.03
CA ASP A 183 25.11 7.63 -15.27
C ASP A 183 25.28 8.25 -13.89
N LEU A 184 26.35 7.89 -13.17
CA LEU A 184 26.71 8.50 -11.89
C LEU A 184 26.80 10.03 -12.03
N VAL A 185 27.68 10.52 -12.91
CA VAL A 185 27.90 11.98 -13.05
C VAL A 185 26.64 12.69 -13.54
N ALA A 186 25.90 12.11 -14.49
CA ALA A 186 24.66 12.70 -15.00
C ALA A 186 23.58 12.77 -13.90
N LEU A 187 23.29 11.66 -13.21
CA LEU A 187 22.24 11.62 -12.19
C LEU A 187 22.57 12.48 -10.97
N SER A 188 23.86 12.60 -10.59
CA SER A 188 24.31 13.57 -9.59
C SER A 188 23.98 15.02 -9.96
N GLY A 189 23.87 15.33 -11.26
CA GLY A 189 23.37 16.62 -11.74
C GLY A 189 21.95 16.96 -11.28
N GLY A 190 21.16 15.99 -10.81
CA GLY A 190 19.87 16.24 -10.15
C GLY A 190 19.99 17.16 -8.92
N HIS A 191 21.17 17.24 -8.29
CA HIS A 191 21.46 18.16 -7.19
C HIS A 191 21.46 19.64 -7.60
N THR A 192 21.35 19.98 -8.90
CA THR A 192 21.17 21.38 -9.33
C THR A 192 19.84 22.00 -8.85
N ILE A 193 18.86 21.17 -8.47
CA ILE A 193 17.61 21.63 -7.86
C ILE A 193 17.46 21.11 -6.43
N GLY A 194 16.83 21.92 -5.58
CA GLY A 194 16.56 21.58 -4.18
C GLY A 194 17.63 22.04 -3.20
N LEU A 195 17.58 21.48 -2.00
CA LEU A 195 18.35 21.91 -0.83
C LEU A 195 18.73 20.69 0.03
N SER A 196 19.89 20.74 0.67
CA SER A 196 20.32 19.78 1.68
C SER A 196 20.21 20.35 3.10
N GLN A 197 19.96 19.49 4.08
CA GLN A 197 20.04 19.85 5.49
C GLN A 197 21.50 19.94 5.96
N CYS A 198 21.77 20.86 6.89
CA CYS A 198 23.08 21.13 7.48
C CYS A 198 23.75 19.88 8.04
N VAL A 199 22.99 19.00 8.71
CA VAL A 199 23.54 17.75 9.25
C VAL A 199 24.24 16.88 8.21
N ILE A 200 23.83 16.96 6.94
CA ILE A 200 24.37 16.15 5.85
C ILE A 200 25.73 16.69 5.36
N PHE A 201 25.91 18.00 5.31
CA PHE A 201 27.13 18.62 4.75
C PHE A 201 28.08 19.23 5.78
N ARG A 202 27.67 19.31 7.05
CA ARG A 202 28.43 19.96 8.14
C ARG A 202 29.87 19.46 8.21
N ASN A 203 30.08 18.15 8.18
CA ASN A 203 31.43 17.58 8.29
C ASN A 203 32.36 18.13 7.21
N ARG A 204 31.87 18.22 5.96
CA ARG A 204 32.65 18.71 4.83
C ARG A 204 33.04 20.18 5.02
N ILE A 205 32.07 21.04 5.27
CA ILE A 205 32.33 22.49 5.32
C ILE A 205 33.28 22.88 6.46
N TYR A 206 33.47 22.03 7.47
CA TYR A 206 34.35 22.29 8.60
C TYR A 206 35.70 21.58 8.56
N ASN A 207 35.79 20.42 7.90
CA ASN A 207 36.95 19.53 8.02
C ASN A 207 37.59 19.16 6.67
N ALA A 208 36.93 19.43 5.52
CA ALA A 208 37.51 19.13 4.22
C ALA A 208 38.62 20.12 3.85
N THR A 209 39.66 19.62 3.17
CA THR A 209 40.78 20.42 2.65
C THR A 209 40.60 20.82 1.19
N ASN A 210 39.76 20.11 0.43
CA ASN A 210 39.44 20.38 -0.98
C ASN A 210 38.14 21.19 -1.14
N ILE A 211 38.01 22.29 -0.38
CA ILE A 211 36.84 23.17 -0.42
C ILE A 211 37.29 24.61 -0.54
N ASP A 212 36.67 25.37 -1.46
CA ASP A 212 36.87 26.81 -1.57
C ASP A 212 36.62 27.49 -0.20
N PRO A 213 37.62 28.14 0.42
CA PRO A 213 37.49 28.69 1.76
C PRO A 213 36.37 29.72 1.90
N ALA A 214 36.11 30.50 0.83
CA ALA A 214 35.03 31.48 0.81
C ALA A 214 33.66 30.80 0.83
N PHE A 215 33.44 29.78 -0.01
CA PHE A 215 32.22 28.97 0.01
C PHE A 215 32.03 28.23 1.34
N ALA A 216 33.10 27.67 1.92
CA ALA A 216 33.05 27.05 3.24
C ALA A 216 32.57 28.05 4.31
N LYS A 217 33.14 29.26 4.32
CA LYS A 217 32.75 30.34 5.22
C LYS A 217 31.28 30.75 5.02
N GLU A 218 30.83 30.86 3.77
CA GLU A 218 29.43 31.16 3.44
C GLU A 218 28.48 30.09 4.02
N ARG A 219 28.77 28.80 3.82
CA ARG A 219 27.91 27.71 4.33
C ARG A 219 27.92 27.62 5.86
N ARG A 220 29.04 27.93 6.51
CA ARG A 220 29.15 27.97 7.99
C ARG A 220 28.26 29.05 8.61
N ALA A 221 27.94 30.12 7.88
CA ALA A 221 27.07 31.19 8.39
C ALA A 221 25.65 30.70 8.69
N THR A 222 25.15 29.69 7.96
CA THR A 222 23.82 29.11 8.17
C THR A 222 23.87 27.67 8.71
N CYS A 223 25.06 27.09 8.87
CA CYS A 223 25.26 25.73 9.37
C CYS A 223 26.35 25.73 10.47
N PRO A 224 25.98 25.96 11.74
CA PRO A 224 26.93 26.00 12.86
C PRO A 224 27.57 24.64 13.13
N ARG A 225 28.73 24.61 13.82
CA ARG A 225 29.43 23.37 14.22
C ARG A 225 28.55 22.48 15.09
N THR A 226 27.67 23.07 15.89
CA THR A 226 26.73 22.38 16.78
C THR A 226 25.34 23.01 16.61
N GLY A 227 24.29 22.17 16.64
CA GLY A 227 22.91 22.63 16.40
C GLY A 227 22.58 22.96 14.94
N GLY A 228 21.37 23.46 14.70
CA GLY A 228 20.93 23.87 13.35
C GLY A 228 20.87 22.75 12.31
N ASN A 229 20.71 21.48 12.74
CA ASN A 229 20.75 20.30 11.86
C ASN A 229 19.83 20.40 10.64
N THR A 230 18.66 21.00 10.80
CA THR A 230 17.62 21.14 9.78
C THR A 230 17.80 22.36 8.89
N ASN A 231 18.76 23.25 9.17
CA ASN A 231 19.02 24.43 8.35
C ASN A 231 19.36 23.99 6.92
N LEU A 232 18.81 24.70 5.93
CA LEU A 232 18.91 24.31 4.54
C LEU A 232 19.96 25.12 3.80
N ALA A 233 20.71 24.47 2.91
CA ALA A 233 21.58 25.13 1.96
C ALA A 233 21.40 24.53 0.56
N PRO A 234 21.47 25.36 -0.50
CA PRO A 234 21.46 24.88 -1.86
C PRO A 234 22.83 24.32 -2.27
N PHE A 235 22.82 23.43 -3.26
CA PHE A 235 24.04 22.88 -3.86
C PHE A 235 24.68 23.86 -4.86
N ASP A 236 23.87 24.74 -5.45
CA ASP A 236 24.31 25.82 -6.34
C ASP A 236 23.46 27.10 -6.17
N PRO A 237 23.82 28.23 -6.79
CA PRO A 237 23.07 29.49 -6.65
C PRO A 237 21.66 29.50 -7.24
N THR A 238 21.22 28.44 -7.94
CA THR A 238 19.97 28.37 -8.70
C THR A 238 19.09 27.18 -8.29
N PRO A 239 18.78 26.98 -7.00
CA PRO A 239 18.16 25.75 -6.48
C PRO A 239 16.73 25.46 -6.96
N THR A 240 16.14 26.34 -7.78
CA THR A 240 14.80 26.18 -8.35
C THR A 240 14.80 26.22 -9.89
N ARG A 241 15.96 26.03 -10.51
CA ARG A 241 16.14 25.94 -11.96
C ARG A 241 17.05 24.77 -12.28
N PHE A 242 16.63 23.93 -13.22
CA PHE A 242 17.44 22.81 -13.66
C PHE A 242 18.47 23.27 -14.69
N ASP A 243 19.71 23.52 -14.28
CA ASP A 243 20.78 24.00 -15.16
C ASP A 243 22.15 23.34 -14.88
N THR A 244 23.26 24.00 -15.19
CA THR A 244 24.63 23.47 -15.04
C THR A 244 25.44 24.13 -13.92
N ALA A 245 24.81 24.98 -13.10
CA ALA A 245 25.47 25.69 -12.00
C ALA A 245 26.11 24.71 -11.00
N TYR A 246 25.47 23.58 -10.72
CA TYR A 246 26.03 22.47 -9.94
C TYR A 246 27.43 22.05 -10.43
N PHE A 247 27.58 21.72 -11.72
CA PHE A 247 28.88 21.30 -12.26
C PHE A 247 29.89 22.45 -12.29
N LYS A 248 29.45 23.69 -12.55
CA LYS A 248 30.33 24.88 -12.46
C LYS A 248 30.86 25.10 -11.04
N ASN A 249 30.09 24.75 -10.02
CA ASN A 249 30.54 24.78 -8.63
C ASN A 249 31.56 23.69 -8.33
N LEU A 250 31.38 22.46 -8.83
CA LEU A 250 32.35 21.38 -8.60
C LEU A 250 33.74 21.74 -9.14
N VAL A 251 33.82 22.34 -10.33
CA VAL A 251 35.08 22.82 -10.94
C VAL A 251 35.79 23.89 -10.09
N LYS A 252 35.05 24.57 -9.22
CA LYS A 252 35.56 25.62 -8.32
C LYS A 252 35.75 25.14 -6.88
N GLU A 253 35.73 23.83 -6.64
CA GLU A 253 35.78 23.22 -5.30
C GLU A 253 34.63 23.65 -4.36
N ARG A 254 33.48 23.98 -4.95
CA ARG A 254 32.24 24.42 -4.26
C ARG A 254 31.19 23.31 -4.19
N GLY A 255 31.57 22.04 -4.25
CA GLY A 255 30.67 20.92 -3.97
C GLY A 255 30.18 20.97 -2.52
N LEU A 256 28.86 20.88 -2.32
CA LEU A 256 28.28 20.93 -0.97
C LEU A 256 28.55 19.64 -0.20
N LEU A 257 28.38 18.48 -0.85
CA LEU A 257 28.62 17.17 -0.24
C LEU A 257 30.00 16.64 -0.61
N THR A 258 30.54 15.74 0.23
CA THR A 258 31.81 15.08 -0.07
C THR A 258 31.67 14.23 -1.32
N SER A 259 30.54 13.52 -1.45
CA SER A 259 30.19 12.74 -2.64
C SER A 259 30.07 13.59 -3.91
N ASP A 260 29.64 14.85 -3.80
CA ASP A 260 29.56 15.75 -4.95
C ASP A 260 30.95 16.18 -5.41
N GLN A 261 31.79 16.66 -4.48
CA GLN A 261 33.14 17.10 -4.85
C GLN A 261 34.00 15.93 -5.33
N ALA A 262 33.75 14.71 -4.86
CA ALA A 262 34.46 13.51 -5.31
C ALA A 262 34.34 13.27 -6.83
N LEU A 263 33.31 13.79 -7.50
CA LEU A 263 33.16 13.71 -8.95
C LEU A 263 34.20 14.55 -9.72
N PHE A 264 34.81 15.54 -9.06
CA PHE A 264 35.84 16.42 -9.61
C PHE A 264 36.95 16.64 -8.59
N SER A 265 37.91 15.71 -8.54
CA SER A 265 39.01 15.68 -7.56
C SER A 265 40.28 15.02 -8.13
N GLY A 266 40.57 15.22 -9.41
CA GLY A 266 41.70 14.59 -10.12
C GLY A 266 41.42 13.17 -10.60
N GLY A 267 40.14 12.81 -10.77
CA GLY A 267 39.68 11.44 -10.98
C GLY A 267 39.18 11.13 -12.40
N SER A 268 38.73 9.89 -12.58
CA SER A 268 38.25 9.40 -13.90
C SER A 268 36.94 10.04 -14.40
N THR A 269 36.30 10.89 -13.60
CA THR A 269 35.04 11.59 -13.93
C THR A 269 35.24 13.06 -14.28
N ASP A 270 36.43 13.62 -14.04
CA ASP A 270 36.69 15.06 -14.16
C ASP A 270 36.35 15.60 -15.54
N LYS A 271 36.77 14.91 -16.61
CA LYS A 271 36.52 15.34 -17.98
C LYS A 271 35.02 15.46 -18.31
N LEU A 272 34.21 14.59 -17.71
CA LEU A 272 32.77 14.61 -17.91
C LEU A 272 32.12 15.77 -17.15
N VAL A 273 32.56 16.04 -15.92
CA VAL A 273 32.12 17.21 -15.13
C VAL A 273 32.48 18.52 -15.85
N GLU A 274 33.70 18.65 -16.38
CA GLU A 274 34.09 19.81 -17.18
C GLU A 274 33.16 20.00 -18.38
N THR A 275 32.83 18.91 -19.07
CA THR A 275 31.96 18.93 -20.25
C THR A 275 30.58 19.45 -19.87
N TYR A 276 29.96 18.90 -18.83
CA TYR A 276 28.64 19.33 -18.37
C TYR A 276 28.63 20.76 -17.82
N SER A 277 29.72 21.22 -17.18
CA SER A 277 29.82 22.60 -16.69
C SER A 277 29.73 23.65 -17.79
N LYS A 278 30.16 23.29 -19.01
CA LYS A 278 30.23 24.18 -20.19
C LYS A 278 29.10 23.95 -21.19
N ASN A 279 28.54 22.74 -21.23
CA ASN A 279 27.57 22.33 -22.25
C ASN A 279 26.28 21.76 -21.63
N PRO A 280 25.24 22.60 -21.43
CA PRO A 280 23.94 22.16 -20.92
C PRO A 280 23.29 21.07 -21.76
N ASN A 281 23.43 21.11 -23.09
CA ASN A 281 22.82 20.11 -23.96
C ASN A 281 23.45 18.72 -23.79
N ALA A 282 24.79 18.65 -23.64
CA ALA A 282 25.47 17.39 -23.34
C ALA A 282 24.99 16.80 -22.01
N PHE A 283 24.86 17.63 -20.96
CA PHE A 283 24.30 17.21 -19.69
C PHE A 283 22.87 16.71 -19.83
N TRP A 284 21.99 17.48 -20.49
CA TRP A 284 20.58 17.15 -20.63
C TRP A 284 20.31 15.85 -21.38
N VAL A 285 21.05 15.60 -22.47
CA VAL A 285 20.95 14.35 -23.24
C VAL A 285 21.34 13.15 -22.38
N ASP A 286 22.45 13.25 -21.65
CA ASP A 286 22.91 12.14 -20.81
C ASP A 286 22.02 11.98 -19.57
N PHE A 287 21.52 13.06 -18.97
CA PHE A 287 20.56 13.02 -17.85
C PHE A 287 19.29 12.29 -18.25
N GLY A 288 18.66 12.63 -19.39
CA GLY A 288 17.46 11.92 -19.86
C GLY A 288 17.70 10.44 -20.12
N LYS A 289 18.85 10.07 -20.71
CA LYS A 289 19.24 8.66 -20.92
C LYS A 289 19.46 7.93 -19.60
N SER A 290 20.10 8.57 -18.63
CA SER A 290 20.37 8.01 -17.30
C SER A 290 19.11 7.88 -16.46
N MET A 291 18.17 8.83 -16.54
CA MET A 291 16.85 8.72 -15.93
C MET A 291 16.04 7.55 -16.51
N ILE A 292 16.14 7.29 -17.81
CA ILE A 292 15.54 6.09 -18.41
C ILE A 292 16.20 4.81 -17.88
N ARG A 293 17.53 4.75 -17.80
CA ARG A 293 18.23 3.57 -17.26
C ARG A 293 17.88 3.33 -15.79
N MET A 294 17.99 4.36 -14.96
CA MET A 294 17.64 4.32 -13.54
C MET A 294 16.17 3.94 -13.33
N GLY A 295 15.24 4.58 -14.06
CA GLY A 295 13.81 4.28 -13.99
C GLY A 295 13.44 2.86 -14.41
N ASN A 296 14.38 2.10 -14.99
CA ASN A 296 14.19 0.70 -15.39
C ASN A 296 15.07 -0.26 -14.57
N ILE A 297 15.56 0.15 -13.39
CA ILE A 297 16.20 -0.75 -12.43
C ILE A 297 15.11 -1.68 -11.86
N LYS A 298 15.25 -2.97 -12.16
CA LYS A 298 14.44 -4.09 -11.61
C LYS A 298 12.92 -3.77 -11.50
N PRO A 299 12.27 -3.23 -12.54
CA PRO A 299 10.86 -2.87 -12.45
C PRO A 299 10.02 -4.14 -12.29
N LEU A 300 9.06 -4.11 -11.39
CA LEU A 300 8.00 -5.11 -11.40
C LEU A 300 7.11 -4.81 -12.61
N THR A 301 6.90 -5.80 -13.46
CA THR A 301 6.07 -5.67 -14.67
C THR A 301 5.07 -6.81 -14.77
N GLY A 302 4.07 -6.65 -15.63
CA GLY A 302 3.12 -7.71 -15.95
C GLY A 302 2.41 -8.23 -14.72
N LYS A 303 2.95 -9.35 -14.23
CA LYS A 303 2.46 -10.15 -13.14
C LYS A 303 3.22 -10.02 -11.80
N GLN A 304 4.28 -9.21 -11.71
CA GLN A 304 5.24 -9.22 -10.59
C GLN A 304 4.92 -8.30 -9.40
N GLY A 305 3.79 -7.59 -9.40
CA GLY A 305 3.36 -6.63 -8.36
C GLY A 305 2.02 -5.95 -8.67
N GLN A 306 1.41 -5.19 -7.79
CA GLN A 306 0.00 -4.79 -7.92
C GLN A 306 -0.23 -3.44 -8.62
N ILE A 307 -1.50 -3.06 -8.83
CA ILE A 307 -1.89 -1.65 -8.96
C ILE A 307 -2.57 -1.26 -7.65
N ARG A 308 -1.91 -0.41 -6.85
CA ARG A 308 -2.52 0.07 -5.61
C ARG A 308 -3.61 1.10 -5.92
N ILE A 309 -4.65 1.13 -5.10
CA ILE A 309 -5.66 2.21 -5.07
C ILE A 309 -5.15 3.38 -4.23
N ASN A 310 -4.43 3.07 -3.15
CA ASN A 310 -3.77 4.03 -2.29
C ASN A 310 -2.27 3.72 -2.29
N CYS A 311 -1.44 4.70 -2.67
CA CYS A 311 0.00 4.50 -2.81
C CYS A 311 0.73 4.16 -1.51
N ARG A 312 0.07 4.30 -0.36
CA ARG A 312 0.64 4.04 0.96
C ARG A 312 0.17 2.74 1.60
N LYS A 313 -0.94 2.14 1.15
CA LYS A 313 -1.60 1.02 1.87
C LYS A 313 -1.74 -0.25 1.02
N ARG A 314 -1.81 -1.40 1.69
CA ARG A 314 -2.13 -2.72 1.08
C ARG A 314 -3.64 -2.86 0.85
N ILE A 315 -4.07 -3.83 0.04
CA ILE A 315 -5.48 -3.95 -0.44
C ILE A 315 -6.50 -3.97 0.72
N VAL A 316 -6.35 -4.86 1.70
CA VAL A 316 -7.30 -4.98 2.82
C VAL A 316 -7.30 -3.70 3.65
N GLU A 317 -6.12 -3.22 4.05
CA GLU A 317 -5.99 -1.99 4.85
C GLU A 317 -6.55 -0.76 4.12
N ALA A 318 -6.28 -0.62 2.83
CA ALA A 318 -6.83 0.46 2.00
C ALA A 318 -8.36 0.38 1.92
N THR A 319 -8.90 -0.83 1.77
CA THR A 319 -10.34 -1.08 1.67
C THR A 319 -11.04 -0.77 2.99
N VAL A 320 -10.53 -1.29 4.11
CA VAL A 320 -11.07 -1.05 5.45
C VAL A 320 -10.95 0.42 5.85
N HIS A 321 -9.85 1.09 5.50
CA HIS A 321 -9.71 2.51 5.80
C HIS A 321 -10.69 3.39 5.01
N ARG A 322 -11.02 3.01 3.78
CA ARG A 322 -12.02 3.70 2.95
C ARG A 322 -13.45 3.43 3.44
N GLU A 323 -13.74 2.21 3.85
CA GLU A 323 -15.04 1.76 4.33
C GLU A 323 -14.86 0.79 5.50
N PRO A 324 -14.89 1.26 6.77
CA PRO A 324 -14.64 0.43 7.94
C PRO A 324 -15.56 -0.78 8.07
N ARG A 325 -16.80 -0.69 7.55
CA ARG A 325 -17.74 -1.83 7.54
C ARG A 325 -17.22 -3.00 6.72
N MET A 326 -16.28 -2.78 5.80
CA MET A 326 -15.69 -3.86 5.03
C MET A 326 -14.82 -4.78 5.88
N GLY A 327 -14.19 -4.27 6.94
CA GLY A 327 -13.44 -5.13 7.86
C GLY A 327 -14.34 -6.11 8.60
N ALA A 328 -15.50 -5.63 9.08
CA ALA A 328 -16.54 -6.50 9.66
C ALA A 328 -17.11 -7.48 8.64
N SER A 329 -17.21 -7.07 7.37
CA SER A 329 -17.76 -7.90 6.30
C SER A 329 -16.83 -9.05 5.93
N LEU A 330 -15.52 -8.80 5.82
CA LEU A 330 -14.51 -9.82 5.56
C LEU A 330 -14.36 -10.79 6.74
N LEU A 331 -14.43 -10.28 7.98
CA LEU A 331 -14.45 -11.14 9.17
C LEU A 331 -15.70 -12.02 9.20
N ARG A 332 -16.88 -11.45 8.93
CA ARG A 332 -18.14 -12.21 8.81
C ARG A 332 -18.06 -13.27 7.72
N LEU A 333 -17.55 -12.90 6.54
CA LEU A 333 -17.43 -13.81 5.41
C LEU A 333 -16.56 -15.02 5.79
N HIS A 334 -15.43 -14.81 6.47
CA HIS A 334 -14.61 -15.91 6.98
C HIS A 334 -15.31 -16.75 8.04
N PHE A 335 -15.97 -16.11 9.03
CA PHE A 335 -16.70 -16.84 10.08
C PHE A 335 -17.80 -17.73 9.50
N HIS A 336 -18.62 -17.19 8.59
CA HIS A 336 -19.72 -17.90 7.99
C HIS A 336 -19.25 -19.05 7.09
N ASP A 337 -18.20 -18.85 6.29
CA ASP A 337 -17.57 -19.92 5.49
C ASP A 337 -17.04 -21.06 6.39
N CYS A 338 -16.44 -20.71 7.52
CA CYS A 338 -15.93 -21.67 8.49
C CYS A 338 -17.02 -22.50 9.17
N PHE A 339 -18.13 -21.88 9.55
CA PHE A 339 -19.21 -22.54 10.30
C PHE A 339 -20.03 -23.54 9.46
N VAL A 340 -20.01 -23.42 8.13
CA VAL A 340 -20.83 -24.27 7.25
C VAL A 340 -20.12 -25.57 6.90
N ASN A 341 -18.97 -25.46 6.22
CA ASN A 341 -18.26 -26.63 5.69
C ASN A 341 -16.73 -26.54 5.83
N GLY A 342 -16.24 -25.94 6.93
CA GLY A 342 -14.84 -26.10 7.32
C GLY A 342 -13.85 -25.16 6.62
N CYS A 343 -14.22 -23.89 6.46
CA CYS A 343 -13.36 -22.81 5.95
C CYS A 343 -12.79 -23.12 4.56
N ASP A 344 -13.60 -23.64 3.66
CA ASP A 344 -13.18 -24.14 2.34
C ASP A 344 -13.49 -23.15 1.21
N GLY A 345 -13.97 -21.94 1.51
CA GLY A 345 -14.34 -20.95 0.50
C GLY A 345 -15.65 -21.26 -0.23
N SER A 346 -16.42 -22.25 0.21
CA SER A 346 -17.74 -22.60 -0.36
C SER A 346 -18.71 -21.42 -0.39
N LEU A 347 -18.63 -20.52 0.60
CA LEU A 347 -19.45 -19.30 0.65
C LEU A 347 -19.18 -18.32 -0.51
N LEU A 348 -18.03 -18.44 -1.18
CA LEU A 348 -17.65 -17.58 -2.30
C LEU A 348 -18.30 -18.01 -3.62
N LEU A 349 -18.82 -19.24 -3.71
CA LEU A 349 -19.37 -19.81 -4.95
C LEU A 349 -20.76 -19.24 -5.27
N ASP A 350 -21.01 -18.98 -6.56
CA ASP A 350 -22.35 -18.66 -7.06
C ASP A 350 -23.17 -19.94 -7.32
N SER A 351 -24.50 -19.81 -7.36
CA SER A 351 -25.38 -20.97 -7.62
C SER A 351 -25.11 -21.55 -9.01
N THR A 352 -25.22 -22.86 -9.11
CA THR A 352 -25.14 -23.60 -10.37
C THR A 352 -26.37 -24.50 -10.53
N SER A 353 -26.44 -25.28 -11.61
CA SER A 353 -27.46 -26.34 -11.72
C SER A 353 -27.25 -27.48 -10.72
N ALA A 354 -26.07 -27.60 -10.12
CA ALA A 354 -25.73 -28.69 -9.21
C ALA A 354 -25.97 -28.35 -7.72
N PHE A 355 -25.94 -27.07 -7.35
CA PHE A 355 -26.12 -26.64 -5.97
C PHE A 355 -26.62 -25.20 -5.86
N GLU A 356 -27.25 -24.91 -4.71
CA GLU A 356 -27.65 -23.56 -4.34
C GLU A 356 -26.61 -22.91 -3.41
N THR A 357 -26.18 -21.71 -3.76
CA THR A 357 -25.15 -20.97 -3.03
C THR A 357 -25.53 -20.69 -1.58
N GLU A 358 -24.54 -20.75 -0.69
CA GLU A 358 -24.66 -20.31 0.69
C GLU A 358 -24.96 -18.83 0.82
N LYS A 359 -24.65 -18.01 -0.21
CA LYS A 359 -24.99 -16.57 -0.23
C LYS A 359 -26.49 -16.32 -0.08
N ASN A 360 -27.33 -17.29 -0.46
CA ASN A 360 -28.79 -17.22 -0.38
C ASN A 360 -29.36 -17.81 0.92
N ALA A 361 -28.53 -18.35 1.82
CA ALA A 361 -28.99 -18.82 3.13
C ALA A 361 -29.52 -17.64 3.97
N ARG A 362 -30.46 -17.89 4.87
CA ARG A 362 -31.11 -16.84 5.68
C ARG A 362 -30.11 -15.97 6.46
N GLY A 363 -29.03 -16.58 6.96
CA GLY A 363 -27.96 -15.86 7.67
C GLY A 363 -27.05 -15.03 6.76
N ASN A 364 -27.08 -15.25 5.45
CA ASN A 364 -26.13 -14.66 4.49
C ASN A 364 -26.79 -13.66 3.53
N PHE A 365 -28.03 -13.93 3.11
CA PHE A 365 -28.74 -13.17 2.11
C PHE A 365 -28.82 -11.68 2.48
N ASN A 366 -28.34 -10.81 1.58
CA ASN A 366 -28.20 -9.36 1.78
C ASN A 366 -27.35 -8.93 3.00
N SER A 367 -26.51 -9.83 3.52
CA SER A 367 -25.69 -9.59 4.71
C SER A 367 -24.18 -9.77 4.43
N VAL A 368 -23.80 -10.86 3.78
CA VAL A 368 -22.39 -11.10 3.38
C VAL A 368 -22.00 -10.21 2.19
N ARG A 369 -20.77 -9.71 2.20
CA ARG A 369 -20.17 -8.84 1.16
C ARG A 369 -18.64 -8.86 1.27
N GLY A 370 -17.96 -8.27 0.31
CA GLY A 370 -16.48 -8.27 0.24
C GLY A 370 -15.91 -9.35 -0.68
N PHE A 371 -16.76 -10.02 -1.48
CA PHE A 371 -16.36 -10.99 -2.49
C PHE A 371 -15.36 -10.36 -3.48
N GLU A 372 -15.64 -9.12 -3.89
CA GLU A 372 -14.79 -8.35 -4.81
C GLU A 372 -13.39 -8.09 -4.26
N VAL A 373 -13.25 -8.01 -2.93
CA VAL A 373 -11.94 -7.84 -2.28
C VAL A 373 -11.16 -9.14 -2.35
N VAL A 374 -11.82 -10.28 -2.10
CA VAL A 374 -11.22 -11.62 -2.24
C VAL A 374 -10.79 -11.85 -3.68
N ASP A 375 -11.64 -11.54 -4.66
CA ASP A 375 -11.34 -11.65 -6.09
C ASP A 375 -10.16 -10.76 -6.50
N GLN A 376 -10.11 -9.52 -5.98
CA GLN A 376 -9.01 -8.60 -6.23
C GLN A 376 -7.69 -9.16 -5.67
N ILE A 377 -7.70 -9.69 -4.44
CA ILE A 377 -6.51 -10.30 -3.84
C ILE A 377 -6.11 -11.57 -4.60
N LYS A 378 -7.07 -12.43 -4.96
CA LYS A 378 -6.83 -13.67 -5.72
C LYS A 378 -6.21 -13.39 -7.08
N THR A 379 -6.80 -12.45 -7.81
CA THR A 379 -6.26 -11.96 -9.07
C THR A 379 -4.83 -11.49 -8.88
N GLU A 380 -4.55 -10.73 -7.83
CA GLU A 380 -3.23 -10.19 -7.59
C GLU A 380 -2.21 -11.27 -7.21
N VAL A 381 -2.58 -12.21 -6.34
CA VAL A 381 -1.72 -13.30 -5.86
C VAL A 381 -1.42 -14.30 -6.97
N ASP A 382 -2.43 -14.79 -7.69
CA ASP A 382 -2.23 -15.73 -8.81
C ASP A 382 -1.37 -15.14 -9.90
N ARG A 383 -1.51 -13.83 -10.05
CA ARG A 383 -0.69 -13.06 -10.94
C ARG A 383 0.75 -13.06 -10.42
N VAL A 384 1.03 -12.62 -9.19
CA VAL A 384 2.39 -12.67 -8.57
C VAL A 384 3.05 -14.05 -8.66
N CYS A 385 2.30 -15.11 -8.38
CA CYS A 385 2.81 -16.48 -8.38
C CYS A 385 2.93 -17.07 -9.80
N GLY A 386 2.50 -16.36 -10.84
CA GLY A 386 2.51 -16.81 -12.23
C GLY A 386 1.48 -17.90 -12.56
N ARG A 387 0.85 -18.49 -11.54
CA ARG A 387 -0.15 -19.56 -11.61
C ARG A 387 -1.04 -19.53 -10.35
N PRO A 388 -2.24 -20.13 -10.37
CA PRO A 388 -3.08 -20.25 -9.19
C PRO A 388 -2.45 -21.17 -8.15
N VAL A 389 -1.89 -20.61 -7.07
CA VAL A 389 -1.26 -21.39 -5.98
C VAL A 389 -1.91 -21.20 -4.63
N VAL A 390 -2.52 -20.03 -4.36
CA VAL A 390 -3.18 -19.74 -3.09
C VAL A 390 -4.68 -19.87 -3.28
N SER A 391 -5.36 -20.62 -2.42
CA SER A 391 -6.82 -20.75 -2.44
C SER A 391 -7.51 -19.45 -2.07
N CYS A 392 -8.70 -19.20 -2.62
CA CYS A 392 -9.58 -18.15 -2.14
C CYS A 392 -9.93 -18.33 -0.65
N ALA A 393 -10.03 -19.58 -0.19
CA ALA A 393 -10.20 -19.92 1.23
C ALA A 393 -9.06 -19.38 2.13
N ASP A 394 -7.80 -19.54 1.72
CA ASP A 394 -6.66 -18.96 2.45
C ASP A 394 -6.62 -17.44 2.36
N ILE A 395 -6.97 -16.88 1.20
CA ILE A 395 -7.08 -15.42 1.03
C ILE A 395 -8.12 -14.85 1.99
N LEU A 396 -9.29 -15.49 2.11
CA LEU A 396 -10.35 -15.06 2.99
C LEU A 396 -9.90 -15.08 4.47
N ALA A 397 -9.21 -16.14 4.89
CA ALA A 397 -8.65 -16.24 6.24
C ALA A 397 -7.62 -15.13 6.54
N VAL A 398 -6.73 -14.83 5.59
CA VAL A 398 -5.76 -13.73 5.71
C VAL A 398 -6.46 -12.38 5.72
N ALA A 399 -7.45 -12.18 4.85
CA ALA A 399 -8.19 -10.92 4.75
C ALA A 399 -9.00 -10.62 6.02
N ALA A 400 -9.58 -11.63 6.68
CA ALA A 400 -10.24 -11.49 7.96
C ALA A 400 -9.27 -11.03 9.06
N ARG A 401 -8.08 -11.66 9.14
CA ARG A 401 -7.02 -11.27 10.08
C ARG A 401 -6.52 -9.85 9.85
N ASP A 402 -6.23 -9.51 8.60
CA ASP A 402 -5.77 -8.17 8.22
C ASP A 402 -6.86 -7.12 8.46
N SER A 403 -8.14 -7.49 8.37
CA SER A 403 -9.28 -6.62 8.67
C SER A 403 -9.39 -6.26 10.15
N VAL A 404 -9.24 -7.25 11.04
CA VAL A 404 -9.24 -7.01 12.49
C VAL A 404 -8.07 -6.12 12.89
N LEU A 405 -6.88 -6.40 12.34
CA LEU A 405 -5.70 -5.57 12.56
C LEU A 405 -5.92 -4.12 12.07
N ALA A 406 -6.50 -3.93 10.89
CA ALA A 406 -6.79 -2.61 10.33
C ALA A 406 -7.82 -1.80 11.15
N LEU A 407 -8.67 -2.47 11.93
CA LEU A 407 -9.64 -1.85 12.85
C LEU A 407 -9.08 -1.66 14.27
N GLY A 408 -7.78 -1.90 14.48
CA GLY A 408 -7.09 -1.71 15.76
C GLY A 408 -7.13 -2.92 16.69
N GLY A 409 -7.60 -4.07 16.19
CA GLY A 409 -7.67 -5.32 16.94
C GLY A 409 -6.36 -6.13 16.91
N PRO A 410 -6.35 -7.31 17.53
CA PRO A 410 -5.19 -8.19 17.55
C PRO A 410 -4.91 -8.81 16.18
N THR A 411 -3.67 -9.27 15.98
CA THR A 411 -3.26 -10.12 14.86
C THR A 411 -3.01 -11.54 15.34
N TRP A 412 -3.22 -12.52 14.46
CA TRP A 412 -2.88 -13.91 14.73
C TRP A 412 -2.17 -14.55 13.53
N LYS A 413 -1.56 -15.71 13.78
CA LYS A 413 -0.96 -16.53 12.73
C LYS A 413 -2.04 -17.29 11.99
N VAL A 414 -2.24 -16.96 10.72
CA VAL A 414 -3.11 -17.74 9.83
C VAL A 414 -2.34 -18.97 9.35
N ARG A 415 -2.85 -20.17 9.68
CA ARG A 415 -2.36 -21.42 9.10
C ARG A 415 -2.88 -21.52 7.66
N LEU A 416 -1.99 -21.59 6.69
CA LEU A 416 -2.32 -21.71 5.26
C LEU A 416 -2.35 -23.18 4.83
N GLY A 417 -2.85 -23.45 3.63
CA GLY A 417 -2.97 -24.78 3.04
C GLY A 417 -4.42 -25.21 2.75
N ARG A 418 -5.40 -24.31 2.90
CA ARG A 418 -6.79 -24.59 2.54
C ARG A 418 -6.92 -24.82 1.04
N ARG A 419 -7.93 -25.57 0.63
CA ARG A 419 -8.32 -25.74 -0.77
C ARG A 419 -9.70 -25.16 -0.99
N ASP A 420 -9.91 -24.62 -2.19
CA ASP A 420 -11.21 -24.08 -2.57
C ASP A 420 -12.20 -25.21 -2.79
N SER A 421 -13.37 -25.08 -2.19
CA SER A 421 -14.50 -25.99 -2.38
C SER A 421 -15.00 -25.93 -3.82
N THR A 422 -15.62 -27.02 -4.25
CA THR A 422 -16.26 -27.12 -5.58
C THR A 422 -17.78 -27.16 -5.49
N THR A 423 -18.32 -27.11 -4.27
CA THR A 423 -19.75 -27.13 -3.98
C THR A 423 -20.05 -26.17 -2.84
N ALA A 424 -21.29 -25.72 -2.76
CA ALA A 424 -21.83 -24.96 -1.65
C ALA A 424 -23.17 -25.57 -1.24
N SER A 425 -23.64 -25.28 -0.02
CA SER A 425 -24.95 -25.78 0.42
C SER A 425 -25.73 -24.75 1.21
N ARG A 426 -26.70 -24.10 0.56
CA ARG A 426 -27.69 -23.27 1.25
C ARG A 426 -28.36 -23.99 2.41
N ALA A 427 -28.79 -25.23 2.20
CA ALA A 427 -29.50 -26.01 3.22
C ALA A 427 -28.64 -26.29 4.46
N LEU A 428 -27.34 -26.57 4.25
CA LEU A 428 -26.40 -26.72 5.35
C LEU A 428 -26.21 -25.39 6.07
N ALA A 429 -25.95 -24.30 5.33
CA ALA A 429 -25.81 -22.97 5.91
C ALA A 429 -27.05 -22.53 6.71
N ASP A 430 -28.25 -22.82 6.22
CA ASP A 430 -29.52 -22.53 6.90
C ASP A 430 -29.72 -23.35 8.18
N SER A 431 -29.01 -24.46 8.37
CA SER A 431 -29.13 -25.34 9.53
C SER A 431 -28.03 -25.13 10.59
N VAL A 432 -26.82 -24.73 10.18
CA VAL A 432 -25.67 -24.64 11.10
C VAL A 432 -25.27 -23.23 11.48
N LEU A 433 -25.61 -22.20 10.70
CA LEU A 433 -25.28 -20.82 11.06
C LEU A 433 -26.08 -20.37 12.29
N PRO A 434 -25.43 -19.75 13.30
CA PRO A 434 -26.13 -19.21 14.47
C PRO A 434 -27.20 -18.19 14.06
N SER A 435 -28.41 -18.34 14.60
CA SER A 435 -29.50 -17.39 14.40
C SER A 435 -29.57 -16.37 15.55
N ALA A 436 -29.98 -15.14 15.25
CA ALA A 436 -30.14 -14.07 16.25
C ALA A 436 -31.15 -14.37 17.37
N SER A 437 -32.04 -15.35 17.16
CA SER A 437 -33.05 -15.79 18.12
C SER A 437 -32.68 -17.10 18.82
N MET A 438 -31.51 -17.67 18.55
CA MET A 438 -31.04 -18.89 19.21
C MET A 438 -30.85 -18.63 20.70
N ASP A 439 -31.31 -19.55 21.55
CA ASP A 439 -31.05 -19.47 22.99
C ASP A 439 -29.62 -19.89 23.33
N LEU A 440 -29.18 -19.61 24.57
CA LEU A 440 -27.81 -19.88 24.98
C LEU A 440 -27.45 -21.38 24.95
N PRO A 441 -28.27 -22.31 25.45
CA PRO A 441 -27.97 -23.74 25.36
C PRO A 441 -27.80 -24.23 23.92
N ALA A 442 -28.68 -23.82 23.01
CA ALA A 442 -28.56 -24.17 21.60
C ALA A 442 -27.30 -23.56 20.96
N LEU A 443 -26.95 -22.32 21.33
CA LEU A 443 -25.74 -21.67 20.83
C LEU A 443 -24.45 -22.34 21.32
N ILE A 444 -24.40 -22.72 22.61
CA ILE A 444 -23.30 -23.51 23.16
C ILE A 444 -23.19 -24.84 22.41
N SER A 445 -24.31 -25.53 22.19
CA SER A 445 -24.29 -26.79 21.42
C SER A 445 -23.83 -26.58 19.98
N ASN A 446 -24.23 -25.47 19.35
CA ASN A 446 -23.87 -25.13 17.98
C ASN A 446 -22.35 -24.88 17.84
N PHE A 447 -21.74 -24.14 18.78
CA PHE A 447 -20.29 -23.94 18.81
C PHE A 447 -19.53 -25.22 19.17
N LYS A 448 -20.04 -26.02 20.10
CA LYS A 448 -19.47 -27.32 20.46
C LYS A 448 -19.41 -28.27 19.25
N ASN A 449 -20.41 -28.24 18.38
CA ASN A 449 -20.41 -29.03 17.14
C ASN A 449 -19.31 -28.60 16.16
N GLN A 450 -18.78 -27.38 16.29
CA GLN A 450 -17.61 -26.88 15.54
C GLN A 450 -16.28 -27.12 16.27
N GLY A 451 -16.29 -27.84 17.39
CA GLY A 451 -15.11 -28.06 18.22
C GLY A 451 -14.68 -26.84 19.03
N LEU A 452 -15.57 -25.86 19.23
CA LEU A 452 -15.32 -24.64 19.99
C LEU A 452 -15.95 -24.73 21.38
N ASN A 453 -15.24 -24.25 22.41
CA ASN A 453 -15.75 -24.24 23.78
C ASN A 453 -16.52 -22.94 24.10
N THR A 454 -17.04 -22.83 25.32
CA THR A 454 -17.78 -21.63 25.76
C THR A 454 -16.91 -20.38 25.76
N ARG A 455 -15.60 -20.50 26.03
CA ARG A 455 -14.67 -19.38 25.98
C ARG A 455 -14.50 -18.86 24.55
N ASP A 456 -14.40 -19.77 23.58
CA ASP A 456 -14.36 -19.42 22.15
C ASP A 456 -15.66 -18.75 21.71
N LEU A 457 -16.82 -19.26 22.14
CA LEU A 457 -18.12 -18.63 21.89
C LEU A 457 -18.14 -17.18 22.37
N VAL A 458 -17.74 -16.94 23.63
CA VAL A 458 -17.72 -15.58 24.20
C VAL A 458 -16.73 -14.70 23.43
N ALA A 459 -15.52 -15.17 23.16
CA ALA A 459 -14.49 -14.40 22.46
C ALA A 459 -14.92 -14.04 21.02
N LEU A 460 -15.46 -15.01 20.26
CA LEU A 460 -15.91 -14.81 18.88
C LEU A 460 -17.17 -13.94 18.79
N SER A 461 -18.04 -13.97 19.80
CA SER A 461 -19.16 -13.03 19.93
C SER A 461 -18.67 -11.58 20.02
N GLY A 462 -17.44 -11.35 20.49
CA GLY A 462 -16.78 -10.04 20.46
C GLY A 462 -16.62 -9.44 19.05
N GLY A 463 -16.70 -10.26 17.99
CA GLY A 463 -16.74 -9.78 16.61
C GLY A 463 -17.90 -8.81 16.33
N HIS A 464 -18.98 -8.86 17.11
CA HIS A 464 -20.08 -7.91 17.07
C HIS A 464 -19.71 -6.46 17.45
N THR A 465 -18.50 -6.23 17.99
CA THR A 465 -17.99 -4.87 18.26
C THR A 465 -17.73 -4.06 16.98
N ILE A 466 -17.57 -4.71 15.83
CA ILE A 466 -17.38 -4.05 14.54
C ILE A 466 -18.55 -4.31 13.59
N GLY A 467 -18.85 -3.31 12.76
CA GLY A 467 -19.92 -3.39 11.77
C GLY A 467 -21.30 -2.99 12.30
N LEU A 468 -22.30 -3.17 11.43
CA LEU A 468 -23.69 -2.78 11.67
C LEU A 468 -24.60 -3.96 11.33
N SER A 469 -25.74 -4.05 12.03
CA SER A 469 -26.78 -5.04 11.76
C SER A 469 -28.05 -4.39 11.23
N GLN A 470 -28.79 -5.15 10.42
CA GLN A 470 -30.09 -4.71 9.92
C GLN A 470 -31.14 -4.77 11.03
N CYS A 471 -32.01 -3.77 11.10
CA CYS A 471 -33.04 -3.68 12.13
C CYS A 471 -33.92 -4.93 12.21
N VAL A 472 -34.21 -5.60 11.09
CA VAL A 472 -35.02 -6.82 11.06
C VAL A 472 -34.47 -7.93 11.96
N ILE A 473 -33.15 -7.97 12.18
CA ILE A 473 -32.47 -9.02 12.96
C ILE A 473 -32.80 -8.94 14.46
N PHE A 474 -32.92 -7.73 15.02
CA PHE A 474 -33.10 -7.52 16.46
C PHE A 474 -34.38 -6.76 16.83
N ARG A 475 -35.20 -6.37 15.85
CA ARG A 475 -36.43 -5.58 16.08
C ARG A 475 -37.32 -6.20 17.14
N ASN A 476 -37.55 -7.52 17.07
CA ASN A 476 -38.41 -8.20 18.03
C ASN A 476 -37.94 -7.97 19.47
N ARG A 477 -36.63 -8.02 19.71
CA ARG A 477 -36.04 -7.84 21.04
C ARG A 477 -36.25 -6.43 21.57
N ILE A 478 -35.92 -5.40 20.79
CA ILE A 478 -36.04 -4.00 21.24
C ILE A 478 -37.49 -3.58 21.53
N TYR A 479 -38.50 -4.29 21.04
CA TYR A 479 -39.91 -4.00 21.33
C TYR A 479 -40.53 -4.90 22.39
N ASN A 480 -40.11 -6.16 22.49
CA ASN A 480 -40.83 -7.18 23.27
C ASN A 480 -40.01 -7.80 24.41
N ALA A 481 -38.69 -7.61 24.48
CA ALA A 481 -37.89 -8.17 25.56
C ALA A 481 -38.01 -7.35 26.84
N THR A 482 -38.03 -8.04 27.98
CA THR A 482 -38.08 -7.43 29.32
C THR A 482 -36.69 -7.21 29.92
N ASN A 483 -35.67 -7.94 29.44
CA ASN A 483 -34.29 -7.87 29.90
C ASN A 483 -33.41 -7.01 28.96
N ILE A 484 -33.86 -5.79 28.68
CA ILE A 484 -33.11 -4.81 27.89
C ILE A 484 -33.25 -3.43 28.51
N ASP A 485 -32.15 -2.69 28.61
CA ASP A 485 -32.15 -1.31 29.12
C ASP A 485 -33.18 -0.47 28.36
N PRO A 486 -34.22 0.07 29.02
CA PRO A 486 -35.32 0.75 28.34
C PRO A 486 -34.87 2.02 27.62
N THR A 487 -33.83 2.69 28.12
CA THR A 487 -33.24 3.87 27.48
C THR A 487 -32.57 3.49 26.18
N PHE A 488 -31.69 2.49 26.21
CA PHE A 488 -31.04 1.96 25.02
C PHE A 488 -32.04 1.41 24.00
N ALA A 489 -33.07 0.67 24.45
CA ALA A 489 -34.11 0.18 23.57
C ALA A 489 -34.85 1.33 22.88
N LYS A 490 -35.17 2.41 23.62
CA LYS A 490 -35.78 3.62 23.06
C LYS A 490 -34.89 4.26 22.00
N GLU A 491 -33.59 4.47 22.28
CA GLU A 491 -32.61 5.00 21.31
C GLU A 491 -32.57 4.15 20.03
N ARG A 492 -32.57 2.82 20.17
CA ARG A 492 -32.54 1.91 19.00
C ARG A 492 -33.82 1.94 18.18
N ARG A 493 -34.97 2.16 18.80
CA ARG A 493 -36.26 2.31 18.10
C ARG A 493 -36.32 3.55 17.21
N GLU A 494 -35.51 4.59 17.48
CA GLU A 494 -35.42 5.78 16.61
C GLU A 494 -34.86 5.43 15.23
N THR A 495 -33.90 4.50 15.16
CA THR A 495 -33.34 3.99 13.90
C THR A 495 -34.14 2.81 13.34
N CYS A 496 -34.72 2.00 14.23
CA CYS A 496 -35.40 0.75 13.90
C CYS A 496 -36.88 0.81 14.28
N PRO A 497 -37.75 1.39 13.42
CA PRO A 497 -39.17 1.53 13.72
C PRO A 497 -39.87 0.16 13.81
N ARG A 498 -41.03 0.16 14.47
CA ARG A 498 -41.84 -1.05 14.72
C ARG A 498 -42.31 -1.71 13.44
N THR A 499 -42.58 -0.90 12.42
CA THR A 499 -42.97 -1.31 11.07
C THR A 499 -42.11 -0.56 10.04
N GLY A 500 -41.77 -1.22 8.93
CA GLY A 500 -40.86 -0.66 7.92
C GLY A 500 -39.39 -0.60 8.37
N GLY A 501 -38.52 -0.05 7.50
CA GLY A 501 -37.10 0.14 7.83
C GLY A 501 -36.32 -1.15 8.10
N ASN A 502 -36.71 -2.29 7.50
CA ASN A 502 -36.04 -3.59 7.72
C ASN A 502 -34.53 -3.55 7.45
N THR A 503 -34.14 -2.79 6.43
CA THR A 503 -32.76 -2.65 5.96
C THR A 503 -32.01 -1.49 6.63
N ASN A 504 -32.65 -0.74 7.53
CA ASN A 504 -31.95 0.28 8.31
C ASN A 504 -30.84 -0.40 9.13
N LEU A 505 -29.70 0.27 9.24
CA LEU A 505 -28.52 -0.27 9.90
C LEU A 505 -28.36 0.38 11.27
N ALA A 506 -28.14 -0.43 12.31
CA ALA A 506 -27.73 0.06 13.62
C ALA A 506 -26.54 -0.76 14.16
N PRO A 507 -25.63 -0.13 14.90
CA PRO A 507 -24.52 -0.85 15.51
C PRO A 507 -24.95 -1.57 16.79
N PHE A 508 -24.27 -2.68 17.10
CA PHE A 508 -24.34 -3.34 18.41
C PHE A 508 -23.47 -2.63 19.48
N ASP A 509 -22.62 -1.72 19.03
CA ASP A 509 -21.52 -1.12 19.78
C ASP A 509 -21.39 0.40 19.48
N PRO A 510 -21.02 1.27 20.43
CA PRO A 510 -20.84 2.70 20.16
C PRO A 510 -19.67 3.03 19.20
N THR A 511 -18.71 2.13 19.01
CA THR A 511 -17.51 2.29 18.18
C THR A 511 -17.44 1.24 17.06
N PRO A 512 -18.45 1.16 16.16
CA PRO A 512 -18.57 0.06 15.17
C PRO A 512 -17.48 0.03 14.08
N ALA A 513 -16.54 0.96 14.11
CA ALA A 513 -15.37 1.05 13.23
C ALA A 513 -14.05 0.77 13.97
N ARG A 514 -14.11 0.25 15.21
CA ARG A 514 -12.94 -0.10 16.02
C ARG A 514 -13.15 -1.47 16.65
N PHE A 515 -12.11 -2.30 16.60
CA PHE A 515 -12.13 -3.59 17.29
C PHE A 515 -11.71 -3.38 18.74
N ASP A 516 -12.68 -3.28 19.65
CA ASP A 516 -12.44 -3.01 21.07
C ASP A 516 -13.39 -3.83 21.98
N THR A 517 -13.53 -3.45 23.25
CA THR A 517 -14.32 -4.18 24.26
C THR A 517 -15.67 -3.54 24.58
N ALA A 518 -16.07 -2.49 23.85
CA ALA A 518 -17.29 -1.76 24.15
C ALA A 518 -18.55 -2.62 23.98
N TYR A 519 -18.51 -3.64 23.11
CA TYR A 519 -19.61 -4.58 22.92
C TYR A 519 -19.90 -5.36 24.21
N PHE A 520 -18.88 -5.92 24.86
CA PHE A 520 -19.06 -6.61 26.13
C PHE A 520 -19.50 -5.66 27.25
N LYS A 521 -19.03 -4.41 27.25
CA LYS A 521 -19.51 -3.38 28.19
C LYS A 521 -20.99 -3.05 27.99
N ASN A 522 -21.52 -3.18 26.78
CA ASN A 522 -22.96 -3.07 26.52
C ASN A 522 -23.73 -4.26 27.10
N LEU A 523 -23.23 -5.50 26.94
CA LEU A 523 -23.91 -6.69 27.47
C LEU A 523 -24.09 -6.62 29.01
N VAL A 524 -23.07 -6.15 29.74
CA VAL A 524 -23.12 -5.96 31.21
C VAL A 524 -24.18 -4.94 31.63
N LYS A 525 -24.58 -4.03 30.74
CA LYS A 525 -25.59 -3.00 30.98
C LYS A 525 -26.98 -3.38 30.45
N GLU A 526 -27.19 -4.65 30.14
CA GLU A 526 -28.41 -5.15 29.48
C GLU A 526 -28.70 -4.46 28.13
N ARG A 527 -27.65 -4.12 27.38
CA ARG A 527 -27.73 -3.47 26.06
C ARG A 527 -27.45 -4.42 24.89
N GLY A 528 -27.55 -5.73 25.12
CA GLY A 528 -27.44 -6.75 24.07
C GLY A 528 -28.63 -6.71 23.13
N LEU A 529 -28.37 -6.59 21.82
CA LEU A 529 -29.41 -6.56 20.78
C LEU A 529 -29.80 -7.95 20.26
N LEU A 530 -28.98 -8.98 20.48
CA LEU A 530 -29.38 -10.36 20.22
C LEU A 530 -29.73 -11.06 21.54
N THR A 531 -30.73 -11.94 21.50
CA THR A 531 -31.17 -12.66 22.70
C THR A 531 -30.08 -13.62 23.19
N SER A 532 -29.44 -14.31 22.25
CA SER A 532 -28.24 -15.13 22.47
C SER A 532 -27.17 -14.38 23.26
N ASP A 533 -26.89 -13.17 22.81
CA ASP A 533 -25.73 -12.41 23.26
C ASP A 533 -25.96 -11.83 24.65
N GLN A 534 -27.18 -11.34 24.93
CA GLN A 534 -27.53 -10.89 26.27
C GLN A 534 -27.49 -12.05 27.28
N ALA A 535 -27.86 -13.26 26.85
CA ALA A 535 -27.83 -14.44 27.70
C ALA A 535 -26.40 -14.84 28.12
N LEU A 536 -25.37 -14.48 27.35
CA LEU A 536 -23.96 -14.67 27.75
C LEU A 536 -23.63 -13.96 29.07
N PHE A 537 -24.34 -12.88 29.42
CA PHE A 537 -24.21 -12.18 30.70
C PHE A 537 -25.19 -12.70 31.77
N SER A 538 -26.41 -13.07 31.37
CA SER A 538 -27.48 -13.46 32.30
C SER A 538 -27.37 -14.90 32.86
N GLY A 539 -26.52 -15.75 32.28
CA GLY A 539 -26.29 -17.12 32.74
C GLY A 539 -25.34 -17.17 33.94
N GLY A 540 -25.87 -17.32 35.15
CA GLY A 540 -25.10 -17.41 36.41
C GLY A 540 -24.16 -18.62 36.59
N SER A 541 -23.60 -19.20 35.52
CA SER A 541 -22.63 -20.31 35.59
C SER A 541 -21.30 -20.08 34.88
N THR A 542 -21.09 -18.99 34.15
CA THR A 542 -19.85 -18.83 33.36
C THR A 542 -18.59 -18.66 34.23
N ASP A 543 -18.73 -18.20 35.48
CA ASP A 543 -17.58 -18.02 36.38
C ASP A 543 -17.02 -19.34 36.95
N ARG A 544 -17.84 -20.41 37.02
CA ARG A 544 -17.39 -21.72 37.51
C ARG A 544 -16.66 -22.55 36.45
N ASP A 545 -17.05 -22.42 35.18
CA ASP A 545 -16.43 -23.18 34.09
C ASP A 545 -15.15 -22.51 33.56
N LEU A 546 -15.01 -21.18 33.70
CA LEU A 546 -13.82 -20.44 33.25
C LEU A 546 -12.58 -20.63 34.15
N GLN A 547 -12.74 -21.16 35.38
CA GLN A 547 -11.63 -21.44 36.30
C GLN A 547 -11.10 -22.89 36.23
N GLN A 548 -11.78 -23.80 35.52
CA GLN A 548 -11.37 -25.22 35.47
C GLN A 548 -10.45 -25.58 34.29
N GLU A 549 -10.20 -24.67 33.36
CA GLU A 549 -9.37 -24.92 32.16
C GLU A 549 -8.12 -24.01 32.06
N SER A 550 -7.59 -23.51 33.19
CA SER A 550 -6.32 -22.76 33.23
C SER A 550 -5.10 -23.65 33.37
#